data_AF-A0A7Y6D340-F1
#
_entry.id   AF-A0A7Y6D340-F1
#
_cell.length_a   1.000
_cell.length_b   1.000
_cell.length_c   1.000
_cell.angle_alpha   90.00
_cell.angle_beta   90.00
_cell.angle_gamma   90.00
#
_symmetry.space_group_name_H-M   'P 1'
#
loop_
_entity.id
_entity.type
_entity.pdbx_description
1 polymer ?
#
loop_
_entity_poly.entity_id
_entity_poly.type
_entity_poly.pdbx_seq_one_letter_code
_entity_poly.pdbx_strand_id
1 'polypeptide(L)'
;MHQHDPIPLCKSHTAQYNDTGAMRVIVPRYKHASLVRDADGNKQCTTCRQWLPVDKFGKGGSGGLASRCLQCANDASRARKFGITRETYDALLSLQGGVCWLCKQLPNFGRNSLSVDHDHNCCADKYKTCGGCIRGLLCGSCNLALGQFDHNPERLEAAFKYLVEGVPHILAYLQSRADVAALPTRDGDTRDLLTPFSSGDV
;
A
#
# COMPACT_ATOMS: atom_id res chain seq x y z
N MET A 1 64.31 7.78 -11.11
CA MET A 1 62.91 7.40 -11.44
C MET A 1 62.62 6.10 -10.72
N HIS A 2 61.96 6.15 -9.55
CA HIS A 2 61.62 4.93 -8.83
C HIS A 2 60.40 4.29 -9.50
N GLN A 3 60.60 3.13 -10.13
CA GLN A 3 59.50 2.26 -10.55
C GLN A 3 58.92 1.66 -9.27
N HIS A 4 57.71 2.06 -8.91
CA HIS A 4 56.96 1.42 -7.84
C HIS A 4 56.32 0.16 -8.41
N ASP A 5 56.63 -0.99 -7.82
CA ASP A 5 55.89 -2.22 -8.10
C ASP A 5 54.41 -2.03 -7.77
N PRO A 6 53.49 -2.53 -8.61
CA PRO A 6 52.06 -2.38 -8.38
C PRO A 6 51.67 -3.09 -7.08
N ILE A 7 51.08 -2.34 -6.16
CA ILE A 7 50.58 -2.90 -4.89
C ILE A 7 49.55 -3.98 -5.22
N PRO A 8 49.72 -5.22 -4.74
CA PRO A 8 48.79 -6.31 -5.05
C PRO A 8 47.40 -6.01 -4.48
N LEU A 9 46.36 -6.23 -5.30
CA LEU A 9 44.97 -6.00 -4.91
C LEU A 9 44.52 -7.02 -3.85
N CYS A 10 43.69 -6.58 -2.91
CA CYS A 10 43.01 -7.49 -2.00
C CYS A 10 41.91 -8.27 -2.74
N LYS A 11 41.53 -9.45 -2.24
CA LYS A 11 40.54 -10.35 -2.87
C LYS A 11 39.25 -9.64 -3.31
N SER A 12 38.76 -8.69 -2.51
CA SER A 12 37.54 -7.94 -2.79
C SER A 12 37.69 -6.90 -3.92
N HIS A 13 38.87 -6.29 -4.07
CA HIS A 13 39.16 -5.39 -5.19
C HIS A 13 39.48 -6.17 -6.46
N THR A 14 40.15 -7.32 -6.38
CA THR A 14 40.35 -8.23 -7.51
C THR A 14 39.02 -8.69 -8.10
N ALA A 15 38.06 -9.07 -7.25
CA ALA A 15 36.73 -9.49 -7.69
C ALA A 15 35.97 -8.35 -8.41
N GLN A 16 36.02 -7.13 -7.89
CA GLN A 16 35.38 -5.97 -8.55
C GLN A 16 35.99 -5.65 -9.91
N TYR A 17 37.33 -5.70 -9.99
CA TYR A 17 38.05 -5.43 -11.23
C TYR A 17 37.73 -6.48 -12.30
N ASN A 18 37.70 -7.76 -11.92
CA ASN A 18 37.38 -8.85 -12.85
C ASN A 18 35.94 -8.80 -13.38
N ASP A 19 35.00 -8.28 -12.58
CA ASP A 19 33.58 -8.24 -12.94
C ASP A 19 33.21 -6.99 -13.76
N THR A 20 33.86 -5.86 -13.52
CA THR A 20 33.42 -4.56 -14.08
C THR A 20 34.51 -3.74 -14.75
N GLY A 21 35.78 -4.19 -14.73
CA GLY A 21 36.93 -3.43 -15.24
C GLY A 21 37.27 -2.16 -14.44
N ALA A 22 36.50 -1.84 -13.39
CA ALA A 22 36.67 -0.64 -12.59
C ALA A 22 36.62 -0.98 -11.10
N MET A 23 37.58 -0.46 -10.34
CA MET A 23 37.57 -0.58 -8.88
C MET A 23 36.80 0.59 -8.26
N ARG A 24 35.91 0.29 -7.32
CA ARG A 24 35.25 1.30 -6.50
C ARG A 24 35.83 1.23 -5.10
N VAL A 25 35.89 2.37 -4.42
CA VAL A 25 36.27 2.42 -3.00
C VAL A 25 35.30 1.53 -2.22
N ILE A 26 35.82 0.47 -1.61
CA ILE A 26 35.05 -0.32 -0.64
C ILE A 26 34.87 0.57 0.59
N VAL A 27 33.73 1.23 0.67
CA VAL A 27 33.32 1.90 1.90
C VAL A 27 33.03 0.79 2.93
N PRO A 28 33.75 0.72 4.05
CA PRO A 28 33.49 -0.31 5.05
C PRO A 28 32.01 -0.28 5.42
N ARG A 29 31.32 -1.41 5.26
CA ARG A 29 29.99 -1.57 5.87
C ARG A 29 30.23 -1.57 7.38
N TYR A 30 30.08 -0.41 8.01
CA TYR A 30 30.11 -0.29 9.47
C TYR A 30 28.93 -1.10 10.02
N LYS A 31 29.17 -2.36 10.38
CA LYS A 31 28.19 -3.24 11.03
C LYS A 31 27.54 -2.55 12.24
N HIS A 32 28.30 -1.66 12.90
CA HIS A 32 27.88 -0.93 14.10
C HIS A 32 27.01 0.31 13.84
N ALA A 33 26.95 0.88 12.62
CA ALA A 33 26.13 2.07 12.35
C ALA A 33 24.64 1.84 12.64
N SER A 34 24.20 0.59 12.59
CA SER A 34 22.83 0.21 12.94
C SER A 34 22.57 0.17 14.47
N LEU A 35 23.62 0.03 15.28
CA LEU A 35 23.57 -0.07 16.75
C LEU A 35 23.75 1.30 17.44
N VAL A 36 24.31 2.29 16.74
CA VAL A 36 24.49 3.64 17.29
C VAL A 36 23.13 4.25 17.64
N ARG A 37 23.09 4.96 18.77
CA ARG A 37 21.96 5.76 19.24
C ARG A 37 22.44 7.18 19.56
N ASP A 38 21.56 8.17 19.42
CA ASP A 38 21.84 9.53 19.89
C ASP A 38 21.59 9.66 21.40
N ALA A 39 21.71 10.88 21.93
CA ALA A 39 21.50 11.17 23.36
C ALA A 39 20.09 10.80 23.85
N ASP A 40 19.10 10.84 22.97
CA ASP A 40 17.70 10.54 23.28
C ASP A 40 17.35 9.06 23.07
N GLY A 41 18.34 8.23 22.71
CA GLY A 41 18.13 6.81 22.42
C GLY A 41 17.49 6.56 21.05
N ASN A 42 17.40 7.56 20.18
CA ASN A 42 16.91 7.40 18.83
C ASN A 42 17.89 6.62 17.97
N LYS A 43 17.36 5.92 16.98
CA LYS A 43 18.15 5.19 16.01
C LYS A 43 18.25 5.98 14.70
N GLN A 44 19.44 6.01 14.09
CA GLN A 44 19.60 6.59 12.76
C GLN A 44 19.12 5.62 11.66
N CYS A 45 18.31 6.14 10.74
CA CYS A 45 17.90 5.43 9.53
C CYS A 45 19.03 5.43 8.48
N THR A 46 19.38 4.26 7.93
CA THR A 46 20.46 4.16 6.92
C THR A 46 20.08 4.72 5.54
N THR A 47 18.82 5.10 5.33
CA THR A 47 18.33 5.67 4.07
C THR A 47 18.21 7.19 4.16
N CYS A 48 17.31 7.72 5.00
CA CYS A 48 17.11 9.16 5.14
C CYS A 48 18.08 9.85 6.10
N ARG A 49 18.91 9.08 6.85
CA ARG A 49 19.90 9.58 7.83
C ARG A 49 19.32 10.36 9.01
N GLN A 50 18.00 10.41 9.16
CA GLN A 50 17.34 11.00 10.32
C GLN A 50 17.50 10.10 11.55
N TRP A 51 17.69 10.73 12.70
CA TRP A 51 17.56 10.12 14.02
C TRP A 51 16.07 10.08 14.36
N LEU A 52 15.54 8.87 14.57
CA LEU A 52 14.13 8.65 14.83
C LEU A 52 13.94 7.71 16.03
N PRO A 53 12.83 7.85 16.77
CA PRO A 53 12.52 6.92 17.84
C PRO A 53 12.44 5.48 17.33
N VAL A 54 12.77 4.53 18.20
CA VAL A 54 12.87 3.11 17.84
C VAL A 54 11.56 2.51 17.33
N ASP A 55 10.41 3.10 17.68
CA ASP A 55 9.07 2.69 17.19
C ASP A 55 8.88 2.97 15.68
N LYS A 56 9.70 3.84 15.09
CA LYS A 56 9.71 4.12 13.65
C LYS A 56 10.51 3.09 12.85
N PHE A 57 10.97 2.02 13.49
CA PHE A 57 11.71 0.93 12.85
C PHE A 57 10.96 -0.39 13.02
N GLY A 58 10.86 -1.16 11.93
CA GLY A 58 10.30 -2.52 11.97
C GLY A 58 11.28 -3.54 12.54
N LYS A 59 10.87 -4.80 12.59
CA LYS A 59 11.76 -5.92 12.94
C LYS A 59 12.73 -6.21 11.79
N GLY A 60 14.00 -6.41 12.13
CA GLY A 60 15.06 -6.87 11.23
C GLY A 60 15.20 -8.39 11.24
N GLY A 61 15.95 -8.92 10.26
CA GLY A 61 16.06 -10.37 10.04
C GLY A 61 16.77 -11.17 11.13
N SER A 62 17.55 -10.52 11.99
CA SER A 62 18.27 -11.13 13.12
C SER A 62 17.61 -10.86 14.47
N GLY A 63 16.32 -10.52 14.49
CA GLY A 63 15.56 -10.20 15.71
C GLY A 63 15.75 -8.78 16.26
N GLY A 64 16.74 -8.03 15.76
CA GLY A 64 16.95 -6.60 16.08
C GLY A 64 16.03 -5.65 15.30
N LEU A 65 16.24 -4.35 15.43
CA LEU A 65 15.53 -3.34 14.63
C LEU A 65 16.04 -3.31 13.18
N ALA A 66 15.16 -3.00 12.24
CA ALA A 66 15.50 -2.79 10.84
C ALA A 66 16.54 -1.66 10.67
N SER A 67 17.37 -1.75 9.62
CA SER A 67 18.39 -0.74 9.33
C SER A 67 17.81 0.62 8.90
N ARG A 68 16.63 0.58 8.27
CA ARG A 68 15.91 1.73 7.74
C ARG A 68 14.56 1.89 8.44
N CYS A 69 14.07 3.12 8.53
CA CYS A 69 12.77 3.42 9.15
C CYS A 69 11.61 2.84 8.32
N LEU A 70 10.44 2.71 8.96
CA LEU A 70 9.20 2.20 8.35
C LEU A 70 8.78 3.01 7.11
N GLN A 71 8.98 4.33 7.12
CA GLN A 71 8.65 5.19 5.99
C GLN A 71 9.51 4.86 4.76
N CYS A 72 10.84 4.96 4.88
CA CYS A 72 11.74 4.53 3.80
C CYS A 72 11.48 3.07 3.41
N ALA A 73 11.06 2.24 4.37
CA ALA A 73 10.66 0.86 4.12
C ALA A 73 9.51 0.73 3.14
N ASN A 74 8.44 1.46 3.44
CA ASN A 74 7.22 1.52 2.64
C ASN A 74 7.47 2.16 1.29
N ASP A 75 8.23 3.26 1.22
CA ASP A 75 8.52 3.96 -0.04
C ASP A 75 9.27 3.07 -1.03
N ALA A 76 10.29 2.34 -0.57
CA ALA A 76 10.98 1.36 -1.41
C ALA A 76 10.06 0.21 -1.85
N SER A 77 9.12 -0.21 -0.99
CA SER A 77 8.12 -1.21 -1.38
C SER A 77 7.16 -0.66 -2.42
N ARG A 78 6.73 0.61 -2.30
CA ARG A 78 5.84 1.27 -3.26
C ARG A 78 6.52 1.48 -4.60
N ALA A 79 7.76 1.94 -4.62
CA ALA A 79 8.53 2.06 -5.85
C ALA A 79 8.64 0.72 -6.58
N ARG A 80 8.92 -0.37 -5.85
CA ARG A 80 9.07 -1.71 -6.44
C ARG A 80 7.76 -2.35 -6.92
N LYS A 81 6.67 -2.17 -6.17
CA LYS A 81 5.37 -2.79 -6.47
C LYS A 81 4.51 -1.93 -7.37
N PHE A 82 4.55 -0.62 -7.18
CA PHE A 82 3.63 0.29 -7.82
C PHE A 82 4.29 1.24 -8.83
N GLY A 83 5.62 1.27 -8.91
CA GLY A 83 6.34 2.15 -9.82
C GLY A 83 6.24 3.64 -9.45
N ILE A 84 5.81 3.97 -8.22
CA ILE A 84 5.63 5.36 -7.77
C ILE A 84 6.68 5.79 -6.75
N THR A 85 6.98 7.09 -6.78
CA THR A 85 7.84 7.71 -5.77
C THR A 85 7.02 8.06 -4.52
N ARG A 86 7.73 8.49 -3.48
CA ARG A 86 7.08 9.02 -2.28
C ARG A 86 6.25 10.26 -2.61
N GLU A 87 6.80 11.15 -3.43
CA GLU A 87 6.17 12.41 -3.82
C GLU A 87 4.87 12.15 -4.58
N THR A 88 4.83 11.14 -5.46
CA THR A 88 3.60 10.70 -6.12
C THR A 88 2.57 10.18 -5.11
N TYR A 89 2.98 9.37 -4.13
CA TYR A 89 2.07 8.87 -3.09
C TYR A 89 1.53 10.01 -2.22
N ASP A 90 2.40 10.94 -1.79
CA ASP A 90 2.02 12.09 -0.96
C ASP A 90 1.10 13.06 -1.73
N ALA A 91 1.31 13.22 -3.05
CA ALA A 91 0.42 13.97 -3.92
C ALA A 91 -0.96 13.31 -4.05
N LEU A 92 -1.02 11.98 -4.23
CA LEU A 92 -2.29 11.23 -4.21
C LEU A 92 -2.99 11.34 -2.86
N LEU A 93 -2.25 11.22 -1.75
CA LEU A 93 -2.80 11.35 -0.41
C LEU A 93 -3.40 12.75 -0.19
N SER A 94 -2.70 13.79 -0.64
CA SER A 94 -3.14 15.18 -0.53
C SER A 94 -4.36 15.45 -1.42
N LEU A 95 -4.35 14.96 -2.67
CA LEU A 95 -5.48 15.05 -3.59
C LEU A 95 -6.76 14.43 -3.00
N GLN A 96 -6.63 13.40 -2.17
CA GLN A 96 -7.75 12.74 -1.51
C GLN A 96 -8.08 13.32 -0.13
N GLY A 97 -7.42 14.38 0.33
CA GLY A 97 -7.63 14.92 1.68
C GLY A 97 -7.25 13.95 2.81
N GLY A 98 -6.33 13.00 2.56
CA GLY A 98 -5.89 12.02 3.55
C GLY A 98 -6.88 10.89 3.85
N VAL A 99 -7.99 10.80 3.10
CA VAL A 99 -9.03 9.78 3.31
C VAL A 99 -9.07 8.73 2.19
N CYS A 100 -9.72 7.60 2.49
CA CYS A 100 -10.02 6.55 1.50
C CYS A 100 -10.82 7.13 0.33
N TRP A 101 -10.40 6.86 -0.91
CA TRP A 101 -11.10 7.37 -2.09
C TRP A 101 -12.53 6.86 -2.20
N LEU A 102 -12.79 5.61 -1.77
CA LEU A 102 -14.10 4.96 -1.89
C LEU A 102 -15.08 5.39 -0.79
N CYS A 103 -14.73 5.19 0.49
CA CYS A 103 -15.66 5.45 1.60
C CYS A 103 -15.49 6.82 2.26
N LYS A 104 -14.50 7.62 1.84
CA LYS A 104 -14.16 8.94 2.40
C LYS A 104 -13.86 8.97 3.91
N GLN A 105 -13.58 7.80 4.51
CA GLN A 105 -13.16 7.70 5.90
C GLN A 105 -11.64 7.75 6.01
N LEU A 106 -11.16 8.19 7.17
CA LEU A 106 -9.76 8.08 7.56
C LEU A 106 -9.30 6.60 7.52
N PRO A 107 -7.98 6.34 7.50
CA PRO A 107 -7.46 4.98 7.60
C PRO A 107 -7.91 4.34 8.92
N ASN A 108 -8.84 3.38 8.83
CA ASN A 108 -9.37 2.68 9.99
C ASN A 108 -8.45 1.53 10.45
N PHE A 109 -8.58 1.10 11.70
CA PHE A 109 -8.03 -0.16 12.25
C PHE A 109 -6.50 -0.27 12.35
N GLY A 110 -5.86 0.58 13.16
CA GLY A 110 -4.48 0.37 13.63
C GLY A 110 -3.39 0.38 12.54
N ARG A 111 -3.77 0.64 11.28
CA ARG A 111 -2.89 0.86 10.15
C ARG A 111 -3.08 2.29 9.67
N ASN A 112 -2.10 3.15 9.96
CA ASN A 112 -2.10 4.57 9.61
C ASN A 112 -1.82 4.82 8.11
N SER A 113 -2.11 3.88 7.22
CA SER A 113 -1.75 4.01 5.80
C SER A 113 -2.83 3.45 4.88
N LEU A 114 -3.15 4.22 3.84
CA LEU A 114 -3.99 3.78 2.75
C LEU A 114 -3.19 2.90 1.77
N SER A 115 -3.83 1.86 1.27
CA SER A 115 -3.33 0.97 0.23
C SER A 115 -3.41 1.65 -1.13
N VAL A 116 -2.44 1.40 -2.02
CA VAL A 116 -2.51 1.82 -3.43
C VAL A 116 -3.38 0.81 -4.18
N ASP A 117 -4.48 1.27 -4.74
CA ASP A 117 -5.36 0.49 -5.62
C ASP A 117 -5.03 0.79 -7.08
N HIS A 118 -5.10 -0.23 -7.94
CA HIS A 118 -4.68 -0.15 -9.33
C HIS A 118 -5.52 -1.02 -10.25
N ASP A 119 -5.46 -0.73 -11.55
CA ASP A 119 -6.10 -1.54 -12.57
C ASP A 119 -5.30 -2.80 -12.89
N HIS A 120 -5.91 -3.95 -12.60
CA HIS A 120 -5.33 -5.28 -12.80
C HIS A 120 -5.30 -5.69 -14.28
N ASN A 121 -5.99 -4.97 -15.16
CA ASN A 121 -6.00 -5.25 -16.61
C ASN A 121 -4.86 -4.56 -17.37
N CYS A 122 -4.16 -3.59 -16.76
CA CYS A 122 -3.14 -2.80 -17.44
C CYS A 122 -1.78 -3.51 -17.51
N CYS A 123 -1.38 -4.22 -16.45
CA CYS A 123 -0.05 -4.83 -16.32
C CYS A 123 -0.16 -6.36 -16.32
N ALA A 124 0.80 -7.04 -16.98
CA ALA A 124 0.81 -8.51 -17.04
C ALA A 124 1.04 -9.16 -15.65
N ASP A 125 1.82 -8.51 -14.77
CA ASP A 125 2.00 -8.93 -13.38
C ASP A 125 1.00 -8.19 -12.49
N LYS A 126 0.03 -8.90 -11.92
CA LYS A 126 -0.98 -8.29 -11.04
C LYS A 126 -0.42 -7.70 -9.74
N TYR A 127 0.81 -8.07 -9.36
CA TYR A 127 1.49 -7.58 -8.16
C TYR A 127 2.50 -6.46 -8.41
N LYS A 128 2.72 -6.11 -9.69
CA LYS A 128 3.61 -5.02 -10.10
C LYS A 128 2.96 -4.13 -11.15
N THR A 129 2.94 -2.82 -10.90
CA THR A 129 2.34 -1.86 -11.82
C THR A 129 3.36 -0.96 -12.50
N CYS A 130 2.97 -0.40 -13.65
CA CYS A 130 3.73 0.62 -14.36
C CYS A 130 3.64 2.02 -13.72
N GLY A 131 2.78 2.21 -12.71
CA GLY A 131 2.51 3.49 -12.07
C GLY A 131 1.41 4.30 -12.75
N GLY A 132 1.19 4.09 -14.06
CA GLY A 132 0.12 4.74 -14.82
C GLY A 132 -1.28 4.14 -14.64
N CYS A 133 -1.40 2.98 -13.99
CA CYS A 133 -2.69 2.30 -13.77
C CYS A 133 -3.24 2.45 -12.35
N ILE A 134 -2.69 3.37 -11.55
CA ILE A 134 -3.16 3.60 -10.19
C ILE A 134 -4.52 4.31 -10.24
N ARG A 135 -5.50 3.77 -9.52
CA ARG A 135 -6.83 4.38 -9.40
C ARG A 135 -6.91 5.37 -8.24
N GLY A 136 -6.26 5.05 -7.13
CA GLY A 136 -6.26 5.88 -5.92
C GLY A 136 -5.81 5.14 -4.67
N LEU A 137 -5.98 5.77 -3.52
CA LEU A 137 -5.64 5.21 -2.22
C LEU A 137 -6.90 4.78 -1.46
N LEU A 138 -6.94 3.53 -1.02
CA LEU A 138 -8.08 2.93 -0.32
C LEU A 138 -7.73 2.47 1.09
N CYS A 139 -8.70 2.49 2.00
CA CYS A 139 -8.54 1.82 3.28
C CYS A 139 -8.50 0.29 3.08
N GLY A 140 -7.94 -0.44 4.05
CA GLY A 140 -7.78 -1.90 3.95
C GLY A 140 -9.10 -2.64 3.69
N SER A 141 -10.19 -2.20 4.34
CA SER A 141 -11.52 -2.80 4.18
C SER A 141 -12.10 -2.61 2.79
N CYS A 142 -12.05 -1.38 2.25
CA CYS A 142 -12.53 -1.10 0.90
C CYS A 142 -11.69 -1.83 -0.16
N ASN A 143 -10.36 -1.81 -0.01
CA ASN A 143 -9.46 -2.52 -0.94
C ASN A 143 -9.72 -4.03 -0.92
N LEU A 144 -9.94 -4.61 0.25
CA LEU A 144 -10.28 -6.04 0.37
C LEU A 144 -11.65 -6.33 -0.26
N ALA A 145 -12.65 -5.49 -0.01
CA ALA A 145 -13.99 -5.65 -0.57
C ALA A 145 -13.97 -5.66 -2.11
N LEU A 146 -13.23 -4.75 -2.75
CA LEU A 146 -13.06 -4.77 -4.21
C LEU A 146 -12.43 -6.08 -4.70
N GLY A 147 -11.44 -6.59 -3.98
CA GLY A 147 -10.82 -7.88 -4.28
C GLY A 147 -11.78 -9.07 -4.13
N GLN A 148 -12.75 -9.02 -3.20
CA GLN A 148 -13.78 -10.08 -3.06
C GLN A 148 -14.72 -10.16 -4.27
N PHE A 149 -14.93 -9.03 -4.96
CA PHE A 149 -15.66 -8.98 -6.22
C PHE A 149 -14.76 -9.16 -7.44
N ASP A 150 -13.49 -9.55 -7.25
CA ASP A 150 -12.49 -9.74 -8.30
C ASP A 150 -12.29 -8.50 -9.19
N HIS A 151 -12.52 -7.31 -8.62
CA HIS A 151 -12.51 -6.04 -9.35
C HIS A 151 -13.44 -6.02 -10.58
N ASN A 152 -14.45 -6.89 -10.62
CA ASN A 152 -15.38 -7.02 -11.74
C ASN A 152 -16.61 -6.11 -11.55
N PRO A 153 -16.81 -5.09 -12.42
CA PRO A 153 -17.95 -4.18 -12.33
C PRO A 153 -19.32 -4.88 -12.39
N GLU A 154 -19.46 -5.94 -13.19
CA GLU A 154 -20.72 -6.69 -13.34
C GLU A 154 -21.09 -7.39 -12.03
N ARG A 155 -20.10 -7.91 -11.28
CA ARG A 155 -20.34 -8.51 -9.97
C ARG A 155 -20.73 -7.46 -8.92
N LEU A 156 -20.15 -6.28 -8.98
CA LEU A 156 -20.52 -5.16 -8.10
C LEU A 156 -21.94 -4.67 -8.39
N GLU A 157 -22.32 -4.58 -9.67
CA GLU A 157 -23.67 -4.23 -10.08
C GLU A 157 -24.70 -5.29 -9.64
N ALA A 158 -24.37 -6.58 -9.80
CA ALA A 158 -25.19 -7.67 -9.30
C ALA A 158 -25.37 -7.62 -7.77
N ALA A 159 -24.31 -7.28 -7.03
CA ALA A 159 -24.38 -7.11 -5.58
C ALA A 159 -25.27 -5.92 -5.19
N PHE A 160 -25.18 -4.79 -5.92
CA PHE A 160 -26.07 -3.65 -5.72
C PHE A 160 -27.54 -4.04 -5.97
N LYS A 161 -27.82 -4.70 -7.10
CA LYS A 161 -29.16 -5.23 -7.43
C LYS A 161 -29.68 -6.16 -6.34
N TYR A 162 -28.86 -7.08 -5.85
CA TYR A 162 -29.22 -7.97 -4.73
C TYR A 162 -29.63 -7.20 -3.46
N LEU A 163 -28.91 -6.13 -3.10
CA LEU A 163 -29.23 -5.33 -1.92
C LEU A 163 -30.54 -4.55 -2.06
N VAL A 164 -30.83 -4.05 -3.26
CA VAL A 164 -32.02 -3.22 -3.51
C VAL A 164 -33.27 -4.09 -3.76
N GLU A 165 -33.12 -5.17 -4.54
CA GLU A 165 -34.25 -5.97 -5.05
C GLU A 165 -34.43 -7.29 -4.29
N GLY A 166 -33.44 -7.75 -3.52
CA GLY A 166 -33.46 -9.09 -2.91
C GLY A 166 -34.61 -9.30 -1.94
N VAL A 167 -34.92 -8.31 -1.10
CA VAL A 167 -36.07 -8.39 -0.17
C VAL A 167 -37.40 -8.36 -0.92
N PRO A 168 -37.69 -7.36 -1.79
CA PRO A 168 -38.92 -7.37 -2.60
C PRO A 168 -39.11 -8.67 -3.39
N HIS A 169 -38.05 -9.18 -4.03
CA HIS A 169 -38.11 -10.38 -4.85
C HIS A 169 -38.49 -11.63 -4.05
N ILE A 170 -37.84 -11.85 -2.90
CA ILE A 170 -38.13 -13.01 -2.05
C ILE A 170 -39.49 -12.88 -1.36
N LEU A 171 -39.89 -11.68 -0.92
CA LEU A 171 -41.22 -11.48 -0.34
C LEU A 171 -42.33 -11.79 -1.34
N ALA A 172 -42.22 -11.28 -2.58
CA ALA A 172 -43.19 -11.59 -3.62
C ALA A 172 -43.30 -13.10 -3.89
N TYR A 173 -42.15 -13.79 -3.96
CA TYR A 173 -42.12 -15.26 -4.09
C TYR A 173 -42.80 -15.96 -2.90
N LEU A 174 -42.42 -15.63 -1.66
CA LEU A 174 -42.99 -16.29 -0.47
C LEU A 174 -44.48 -15.98 -0.27
N GLN A 175 -44.95 -14.79 -0.62
CA GLN A 175 -46.37 -14.44 -0.56
C GLN A 175 -47.20 -15.15 -1.64
N SER A 176 -46.60 -15.43 -2.80
CA SER A 176 -47.23 -16.26 -3.85
C SER A 176 -47.37 -17.73 -3.46
N ARG A 177 -46.70 -18.16 -2.39
CA ARG A 177 -46.77 -19.51 -1.86
C ARG A 177 -47.93 -19.65 -0.87
N ALA A 178 -48.84 -20.58 -1.15
CA ALA A 178 -50.03 -20.83 -0.33
C ALA A 178 -49.69 -21.25 1.13
N ASP A 179 -48.50 -21.81 1.38
CA ASP A 179 -48.05 -22.24 2.70
C ASP A 179 -47.46 -21.11 3.56
N VAL A 180 -47.30 -19.89 3.03
CA VAL A 180 -46.57 -18.80 3.71
C VAL A 180 -47.28 -17.43 3.60
N ALA A 181 -48.57 -17.41 3.24
CA ALA A 181 -49.36 -16.22 2.89
C ALA A 181 -49.52 -15.13 3.99
N ALA A 182 -48.91 -15.30 5.17
CA ALA A 182 -48.98 -14.36 6.29
C ALA A 182 -47.70 -13.53 6.52
N LEU A 183 -46.73 -13.54 5.59
CA LEU A 183 -45.51 -12.73 5.73
C LEU A 183 -45.80 -11.22 5.59
N PRO A 184 -45.27 -10.38 6.50
CA PRO A 184 -45.53 -8.95 6.50
C PRO A 184 -44.96 -8.26 5.26
N THR A 185 -45.72 -7.35 4.67
CA THR A 185 -45.24 -6.40 3.65
C THR A 185 -44.40 -5.33 4.34
N ARG A 186 -43.19 -5.04 3.83
CA ARG A 186 -42.46 -3.83 4.25
C ARG A 186 -43.11 -2.63 3.56
N ASP A 187 -44.11 -2.05 4.19
CA ASP A 187 -44.61 -0.75 3.79
C ASP A 187 -43.55 0.31 4.11
N GLY A 188 -42.97 0.92 3.07
CA GLY A 188 -42.49 2.31 3.10
C GLY A 188 -41.14 2.63 3.77
N ASP A 189 -40.04 1.95 3.43
CA ASP A 189 -38.70 2.44 3.80
C ASP A 189 -37.89 2.79 2.54
N THR A 190 -38.34 3.84 1.84
CA THR A 190 -37.51 4.58 0.89
C THR A 190 -36.48 5.36 1.69
N ARG A 191 -35.44 4.68 2.20
CA ARG A 191 -34.20 5.38 2.52
C ARG A 191 -33.66 5.81 1.17
N ASP A 192 -33.76 7.11 0.88
CA ASP A 192 -33.13 7.75 -0.27
C ASP A 192 -31.67 7.31 -0.38
N LEU A 193 -31.40 6.28 -1.19
CA LEU A 193 -30.06 5.77 -1.46
C LEU A 193 -29.33 6.62 -2.51
N LEU A 194 -29.84 7.82 -2.79
CA LEU A 194 -29.29 8.78 -3.74
C LEU A 194 -29.24 10.18 -3.14
N THR A 195 -28.60 10.36 -1.98
CA THR A 195 -27.98 11.66 -1.73
C THR A 195 -26.72 11.73 -2.60
N PRO A 196 -26.63 12.66 -3.57
CA PRO A 196 -25.43 12.80 -4.38
C PRO A 196 -24.23 13.06 -3.47
N PHE A 197 -23.10 12.42 -3.78
CA PHE A 197 -21.79 12.82 -3.28
C PHE A 197 -21.67 14.33 -3.48
N SER A 198 -21.80 15.10 -2.39
CA SER A 198 -21.53 16.53 -2.40
C SER A 198 -20.05 16.69 -2.70
N SER A 199 -19.75 17.18 -3.90
CA SER A 199 -18.48 17.81 -4.24
C SER A 199 -18.36 19.05 -3.36
N GLY A 200 -17.81 18.88 -2.17
CA GLY A 200 -17.34 20.01 -1.37
C GLY A 200 -16.03 20.48 -1.98
N ASP A 201 -16.07 21.67 -2.58
CA ASP A 201 -14.89 22.43 -2.99
C ASP A 201 -13.94 22.60 -1.79
N VAL A 202 -12.74 22.00 -1.89
CA VAL A 202 -11.50 22.48 -1.24
C VAL A 202 -10.31 22.11 -2.10
#